data_AF-A0A535BJI4-F1
#
_entry.id   AF-A0A535BJI4-F1
#
_cell.length_a   1.000
_cell.length_b   1.000
_cell.length_c   1.000
_cell.angle_alpha   90.00
_cell.angle_beta   90.00
_cell.angle_gamma   90.00
#
_symmetry.space_group_name_H-M   'P 1'
#
loop_
_entity.id
_entity.type
_entity.pdbx_description
1 polymer ?
#
loop_
_entity_poly.entity_id
_entity_poly.type
_entity_poly.pdbx_seq_one_letter_code
_entity_poly.pdbx_strand_id
1 'polypeptide(L)'
;MKTMKSILSVLFLAAAMGSSIAPAAGAEGVISKTALTEGSYCHMKFPAIEETTLGSKRPVLKDPSSGDIIDFYGPCDHDPLGKDEVWAQLLEAQHRRAHDYMD
;
A
#
# COMPACT_ATOMS: atom_id res chain seq x y z
N MET A 1 -60.93 -17.58 -10.37
CA MET A 1 -59.77 -16.67 -10.19
C MET A 1 -58.83 -17.31 -9.18
N LYS A 2 -57.62 -17.71 -9.58
CA LYS A 2 -56.65 -18.39 -8.71
C LYS A 2 -55.42 -17.50 -8.61
N THR A 3 -55.28 -16.77 -7.51
CA THR A 3 -54.13 -15.90 -7.26
C THR A 3 -53.03 -16.69 -6.56
N MET A 4 -52.04 -17.13 -7.34
CA MET A 4 -50.79 -17.65 -6.78
C MET A 4 -49.97 -16.47 -6.25
N LYS A 5 -49.81 -16.40 -4.93
CA LYS A 5 -48.92 -15.45 -4.27
C LYS A 5 -47.49 -15.96 -4.43
N SER A 6 -46.74 -15.38 -5.37
CA SER A 6 -45.31 -15.63 -5.51
C SER A 6 -44.57 -14.79 -4.46
N ILE A 7 -43.92 -15.44 -3.51
CA ILE A 7 -43.07 -14.78 -2.50
C ILE A 7 -41.63 -14.84 -3.02
N LEU A 8 -41.17 -13.74 -3.66
CA LEU A 8 -39.76 -13.55 -3.97
C LEU A 8 -39.03 -13.17 -2.66
N SER A 9 -38.27 -14.10 -2.10
CA SER A 9 -37.30 -13.78 -1.05
C SER A 9 -35.99 -13.36 -1.71
N VAL A 10 -35.71 -12.06 -1.71
CA VAL A 10 -34.40 -11.52 -2.11
C VAL A 10 -33.49 -11.59 -0.90
N LEU A 11 -32.57 -12.55 -0.91
CA LEU A 11 -31.52 -12.67 0.11
C LEU A 11 -30.40 -11.69 -0.24
N PHE A 12 -30.44 -10.47 0.31
CA PHE A 12 -29.31 -9.55 0.24
C PHE A 12 -28.23 -10.01 1.22
N LEU A 13 -27.21 -10.71 0.70
CA LEU A 13 -25.95 -10.93 1.40
C LEU A 13 -25.17 -9.61 1.42
N ALA A 14 -25.46 -8.77 2.42
CA ALA A 14 -24.58 -7.66 2.77
C ALA A 14 -23.33 -8.25 3.43
N ALA A 15 -22.32 -8.55 2.61
CA ALA A 15 -20.97 -8.78 3.12
C ALA A 15 -20.44 -7.43 3.61
N ALA A 16 -20.63 -7.16 4.90
CA ALA A 16 -19.91 -6.10 5.59
C ALA A 16 -18.44 -6.51 5.61
N MET A 17 -17.67 -6.07 4.61
CA MET A 17 -16.22 -6.05 4.71
C MET A 17 -15.88 -5.04 5.80
N GLY A 18 -15.75 -5.54 7.02
CA GLY A 18 -15.22 -4.79 8.14
C GLY A 18 -13.81 -4.36 7.78
N SER A 19 -13.64 -3.09 7.41
CA SER A 19 -12.34 -2.44 7.42
C SER A 19 -11.85 -2.46 8.87
N SER A 20 -11.15 -3.51 9.26
CA SER A 20 -10.31 -3.51 10.45
C SER A 20 -9.13 -2.59 10.17
N ILE A 21 -9.40 -1.28 10.28
CA ILE A 21 -8.37 -0.26 10.48
C ILE A 21 -7.80 -0.52 11.88
N ALA A 22 -6.98 -1.55 12.00
CA ALA A 22 -5.94 -1.52 13.02
C ALA A 22 -5.06 -0.32 12.64
N PRO A 23 -4.89 0.67 13.52
CA PRO A 23 -3.87 1.68 13.33
C PRO A 23 -2.51 0.97 13.49
N ALA A 24 -2.05 0.28 12.46
CA ALA A 24 -0.62 0.05 12.29
C ALA A 24 -0.04 1.46 12.31
N ALA A 25 0.85 1.74 13.27
CA ALA A 25 1.50 3.03 13.44
C ALA A 25 1.88 3.56 12.05
N GLY A 26 1.05 4.45 11.53
CA GLY A 26 1.14 4.87 10.16
C GLY A 26 2.39 5.71 10.08
N ALA A 27 3.41 5.24 9.35
CA ALA A 27 4.38 6.16 8.81
C ALA A 27 3.57 7.26 8.11
N GLU A 28 3.66 8.49 8.60
CA GLU A 28 3.02 9.62 7.97
C GLU A 28 3.36 9.60 6.47
N GLY A 29 2.33 9.53 5.61
CA GLY A 29 2.50 9.49 4.15
C GLY A 29 2.07 8.21 3.42
N VAL A 30 1.57 7.17 4.09
CA VAL A 30 0.88 6.07 3.39
C VAL A 30 -0.42 6.56 2.74
N ILE A 31 -0.53 6.42 1.42
CA ILE A 31 -1.68 6.88 0.62
C ILE A 31 -2.86 5.92 0.74
N SER A 32 -2.60 4.62 0.63
CA SER A 32 -3.63 3.60 0.77
C SER A 32 -3.07 2.30 1.33
N LYS A 33 -3.90 1.57 2.07
CA LYS A 33 -3.60 0.24 2.59
C LYS A 33 -4.87 -0.62 2.53
N THR A 34 -4.79 -1.72 1.80
CA THR A 34 -5.90 -2.67 1.61
C THR A 34 -5.42 -4.06 1.99
N ALA A 35 -6.03 -4.67 3.01
CA ALA A 35 -5.75 -6.05 3.37
C ALA A 35 -6.33 -6.99 2.30
N LEU A 36 -5.46 -7.82 1.69
CA LEU A 36 -5.84 -8.87 0.74
C LEU A 36 -6.07 -10.20 1.45
N THR A 37 -5.40 -10.41 2.57
CA THR A 37 -5.67 -11.50 3.51
C THR A 37 -5.65 -10.91 4.91
N GLU A 38 -6.65 -11.25 5.73
CA GLU A 38 -6.85 -10.64 7.04
C GLU A 38 -5.58 -10.75 7.90
N GLY A 39 -5.04 -9.59 8.28
CA GLY A 39 -3.90 -9.47 9.18
C GLY A 39 -2.53 -9.86 8.63
N SER A 40 -2.40 -10.35 7.39
CA SER A 40 -1.12 -10.90 6.90
C SER A 40 -0.57 -10.22 5.65
N TYR A 41 -1.37 -10.08 4.59
CA TYR A 41 -0.90 -9.59 3.30
C TYR A 41 -1.73 -8.38 2.86
N CYS A 42 -1.05 -7.28 2.59
CA CYS A 42 -1.62 -6.01 2.22
C CYS A 42 -1.07 -5.53 0.88
N HIS A 43 -1.95 -4.85 0.16
CA HIS A 43 -1.59 -3.94 -0.90
C HIS A 43 -1.48 -2.53 -0.30
N MET A 44 -0.33 -1.89 -0.47
CA MET A 44 -0.04 -0.56 0.07
C MET A 44 0.45 0.37 -1.04
N LYS A 45 0.09 1.65 -0.93
CA LYS A 45 0.65 2.71 -1.76
C LYS A 45 1.23 3.80 -0.89
N PHE A 46 2.44 4.22 -1.18
CA PHE A 46 3.13 5.30 -0.48
C PHE A 46 4.13 5.99 -1.42
N PRO A 47 4.47 7.27 -1.21
CA PRO A 47 5.48 7.95 -2.01
C PRO A 47 6.85 7.30 -1.84
N ALA A 48 7.71 7.37 -2.85
CA ALA A 48 9.12 7.02 -2.70
C ALA A 48 9.79 7.90 -1.63
N ILE A 49 10.91 7.43 -1.09
CA ILE A 49 11.74 8.22 -0.18
C ILE A 49 12.41 9.34 -0.98
N GLU A 50 12.47 10.53 -0.39
CA GLU A 50 13.19 11.67 -0.93
C GLU A 50 14.67 11.29 -1.11
N GLU A 51 15.19 11.38 -2.34
CA GLU A 51 16.49 10.81 -2.72
C GLU A 51 17.62 11.40 -1.88
N THR A 52 17.52 12.68 -1.54
CA THR A 52 18.48 13.38 -0.67
C THR A 52 18.52 12.86 0.77
N THR A 53 17.46 12.16 1.21
CA THR A 53 17.33 11.58 2.56
C THR A 53 17.44 10.06 2.58
N LEU A 54 17.41 9.40 1.42
CA LEU A 54 17.34 7.94 1.25
C LEU A 54 18.47 7.19 1.97
N GLY A 55 19.69 7.71 1.93
CA GLY A 55 20.84 7.12 2.65
C GLY A 55 21.03 7.60 4.09
N SER A 56 20.10 8.40 4.62
CA SER A 56 20.26 9.05 5.92
C SER A 56 19.69 8.19 7.07
N LYS A 57 19.97 8.61 8.32
CA LYS A 57 19.36 7.99 9.51
C LYS A 57 17.88 8.35 9.69
N ARG A 58 17.36 9.29 8.91
CA ARG A 58 15.99 9.82 9.00
C ARG A 58 15.43 10.04 7.58
N PRO A 59 15.10 8.96 6.86
CA PRO A 59 14.48 9.06 5.56
C PRO A 59 13.11 9.75 5.68
N VAL A 60 12.71 10.46 4.63
CA VAL A 60 11.44 11.17 4.55
C VAL A 60 10.78 10.79 3.23
N LEU A 61 9.47 10.53 3.24
CA LEU A 61 8.71 10.26 2.02
C LEU A 61 8.55 11.56 1.22
N LYS A 62 8.55 11.45 -0.11
CA LYS A 62 8.22 12.57 -0.99
C LYS A 62 6.78 13.05 -0.76
N ASP A 63 6.50 14.27 -1.23
CA ASP A 63 5.12 14.73 -1.31
C ASP A 63 4.31 13.78 -2.22
N PRO A 64 3.10 13.34 -1.81
CA PRO A 64 2.27 12.45 -2.62
C PRO A 64 1.91 12.98 -4.02
N SER A 65 1.97 14.30 -4.23
CA SER A 65 1.74 14.93 -5.54
C SER A 65 2.93 14.83 -6.50
N SER A 66 4.11 14.39 -6.04
CA SER A 66 5.30 14.22 -6.88
C SER A 66 5.18 13.12 -7.93
N GLY A 67 4.24 12.17 -7.75
CA GLY A 67 3.96 11.10 -8.70
C GLY A 67 4.85 9.85 -8.57
N ASP A 68 5.94 9.92 -7.81
CA ASP A 68 6.79 8.76 -7.50
C ASP A 68 6.15 7.92 -6.40
N ILE A 69 5.27 6.98 -6.80
CA ILE A 69 4.50 6.14 -5.88
C ILE A 69 5.00 4.70 -5.94
N ILE A 70 5.33 4.15 -4.77
CA ILE A 70 5.60 2.73 -4.58
C ILE A 70 4.27 1.99 -4.44
N ASP A 71 4.11 0.94 -5.25
CA ASP A 71 2.98 0.03 -5.22
C ASP A 71 3.43 -1.31 -4.59
N PHE A 72 3.24 -1.41 -3.27
CA PHE A 72 3.79 -2.47 -2.44
C PHE A 72 2.78 -3.57 -2.18
N TYR A 73 3.23 -4.82 -2.28
CA TYR A 73 2.46 -6.00 -1.86
C TYR A 73 3.28 -6.82 -0.88
N GLY A 74 2.81 -6.97 0.35
CA GLY A 74 3.58 -7.64 1.39
C GLY A 74 2.92 -7.56 2.76
N PRO A 75 3.71 -7.71 3.84
CA PRO A 75 3.19 -7.66 5.20
C PRO A 75 2.39 -6.39 5.50
N CYS A 76 1.26 -6.54 6.18
CA CYS A 76 0.41 -5.41 6.55
C CYS A 76 1.06 -4.45 7.55
N ASP A 77 2.11 -4.85 8.26
CA ASP A 77 2.89 -4.04 9.19
C ASP A 77 4.17 -3.46 8.56
N HIS A 78 4.29 -3.51 7.23
CA HIS A 78 5.39 -2.89 6.51
C HIS A 78 5.51 -1.39 6.82
N ASP A 79 6.73 -0.96 7.12
CA ASP A 79 7.10 0.44 7.36
C ASP A 79 7.76 1.02 6.10
N PRO A 80 7.12 1.97 5.40
CA PRO A 80 7.68 2.68 4.24
C PRO A 80 9.00 3.41 4.48
N LEU A 81 9.35 3.66 5.75
CA LEU A 81 10.62 4.26 6.18
C LEU A 81 11.53 3.27 6.90
N GLY A 82 11.12 1.99 6.92
CA GLY A 82 11.85 0.88 7.51
C GLY A 82 13.11 0.55 6.72
N LYS A 83 14.05 -0.14 7.38
CA LYS A 83 15.36 -0.47 6.80
C LYS A 83 15.23 -1.27 5.51
N ASP A 84 14.28 -2.21 5.44
CA ASP A 84 14.11 -3.08 4.28
C ASP A 84 13.68 -2.27 3.05
N GLU A 85 12.76 -1.31 3.23
CA GLU A 85 12.30 -0.43 2.16
C GLU A 85 13.38 0.55 1.71
N VAL A 86 14.13 1.12 2.67
CA VAL A 86 15.30 1.96 2.39
C VAL A 86 16.31 1.21 1.52
N TRP A 87 16.61 -0.06 1.86
CA TRP A 87 17.53 -0.87 1.07
C TRP A 87 17.00 -1.19 -0.33
N ALA A 88 15.70 -1.51 -0.44
CA ALA A 88 15.07 -1.78 -1.73
C ALA A 88 15.16 -0.56 -2.66
N GLN A 89 14.81 0.63 -2.17
CA GLN A 89 14.87 1.86 -2.97
C GLN A 89 16.31 2.32 -3.27
N LEU A 90 17.28 2.07 -2.36
CA LEU A 90 18.71 2.30 -2.65
C LEU A 90 19.20 1.43 -3.81
N LEU A 91 18.81 0.15 -3.82
CA LEU A 91 19.18 -0.79 -4.88
C LEU A 91 18.53 -0.38 -6.21
N GLU A 92 17.26 0.01 -6.20
CA GLU A 92 16.58 0.54 -7.38
C GLU A 92 17.29 1.80 -7.91
N ALA A 93 17.62 2.76 -7.05
CA ALA A 93 18.35 3.97 -7.44
C ALA A 93 19.73 3.64 -8.04
N GLN A 94 20.41 2.61 -7.51
CA GLN A 94 21.64 2.10 -8.10
C GLN A 94 21.41 1.51 -9.50
N HIS A 95 20.38 0.69 -9.68
CA HIS A 95 20.05 0.10 -10.98
C HIS A 95 19.68 1.17 -12.02
N ARG A 96 18.88 2.18 -11.65
CA ARG A 96 18.53 3.30 -12.54
C ARG A 96 19.78 4.06 -12.99
N ARG A 97 20.66 4.42 -12.07
CA ARG A 97 21.93 5.08 -12.42
C ARG A 97 22.79 4.21 -13.33
N ALA A 98 22.89 2.91 -13.04
CA ALA A 98 23.66 2.01 -13.90
C ALA A 98 23.11 1.99 -15.33
N HIS A 99 21.78 1.93 -15.48
CA HIS A 99 21.12 2.02 -16.78
C HIS A 99 21.41 3.36 -17.48
N ASP A 100 21.23 4.49 -16.79
CA ASP A 100 21.35 5.83 -17.38
C ASP A 100 22.78 6.21 -17.82
N TYR A 101 23.81 5.57 -17.26
CA TYR A 101 25.23 5.85 -17.56
C TYR A 101 25.93 4.76 -18.39
N MET A 102 25.30 3.60 -18.60
CA MET A 102 25.89 2.47 -19.34
C MET A 102 25.28 2.28 -20.74
N ASP A 103 24.20 3.00 -21.05
CA ASP A 103 23.67 3.21 -22.42
C ASP A 103 24.21 4.52 -23.03
#